data_AF-A0A540MEJ8-F1
#
_entry.id   AF-A0A540MEJ8-F1
#
_cell.length_a   1.000
_cell.length_b   1.000
_cell.length_c   1.000
_cell.angle_alpha   90.00
_cell.angle_beta   90.00
_cell.angle_gamma   90.00
#
_symmetry.space_group_name_H-M   'P 1'
#
loop_
_entity.id
_entity.type
_entity.pdbx_description
1 polymer ?
#
loop_
_entity_poly.entity_id
_entity_poly.type
_entity_poly.pdbx_seq_one_letter_code
_entity_poly.pdbx_strand_id
1 'polypeptide(L)'
;MLKSNPGDPLLLRNYGKFLHEVEKDAVGAEECYCRAILGSPGDGELLSLYAKLIWETQRDEERAKSYFDQAVSASPDDCMVLGSFASFMWEAEEDEDEDNNKEINIYDGTQVSSVPALVPAF
;
A
#
# COMPACT_ATOMS: atom_id res chain seq x y z
N MET A 1 -17.08 -13.13 -23.38
CA MET A 1 -16.25 -13.90 -22.45
C MET A 1 -16.75 -13.83 -21.01
N LEU A 2 -16.89 -12.65 -20.37
CA LEU A 2 -17.41 -12.56 -18.98
C LEU A 2 -18.82 -13.15 -18.78
N LYS A 3 -19.71 -13.03 -19.77
CA LYS A 3 -21.07 -13.62 -19.73
C LYS A 3 -21.10 -15.15 -19.77
N SER A 4 -20.01 -15.79 -20.17
CA SER A 4 -19.95 -17.25 -20.40
C SER A 4 -19.31 -17.99 -19.23
N ASN A 5 -18.45 -17.32 -18.46
CA ASN A 5 -17.88 -17.83 -17.21
C ASN A 5 -17.65 -16.67 -16.23
N PRO A 6 -18.70 -16.19 -15.53
CA PRO A 6 -18.62 -14.98 -14.70
C PRO A 6 -17.78 -15.15 -13.42
N GLY A 7 -17.30 -16.37 -13.13
CA GLY A 7 -16.47 -16.69 -11.98
C GLY A 7 -15.05 -17.11 -12.34
N ASP A 8 -14.63 -17.01 -13.61
CA ASP A 8 -13.30 -17.41 -14.04
C ASP A 8 -12.23 -16.51 -13.38
N PRO A 9 -11.35 -17.05 -12.51
CA PRO A 9 -10.38 -16.24 -11.78
C PRO A 9 -9.42 -15.48 -12.69
N LEU A 10 -9.01 -16.09 -13.81
CA LEU A 10 -8.08 -15.46 -14.75
C LEU A 10 -8.74 -14.29 -15.46
N LEU A 11 -10.01 -14.45 -15.86
CA LEU A 11 -10.76 -13.38 -16.51
C LEU A 11 -11.07 -12.22 -15.56
N LEU A 12 -11.46 -12.54 -14.32
CA LEU A 12 -11.72 -11.56 -13.27
C LEU A 12 -10.45 -10.78 -12.90
N ARG A 13 -9.30 -11.47 -12.77
CA ARG A 13 -7.99 -10.83 -12.55
C ARG A 13 -7.65 -9.85 -13.67
N ASN A 14 -7.74 -10.28 -14.92
CA ASN A 14 -7.40 -9.44 -16.07
C ASN A 14 -8.35 -8.26 -16.22
N TYR A 15 -9.65 -8.46 -15.97
CA TYR A 15 -10.63 -7.37 -15.99
C TYR A 15 -10.44 -6.41 -14.82
N GLY A 16 -10.17 -6.92 -13.60
CA GLY A 16 -9.82 -6.11 -12.45
C GLY A 16 -8.60 -5.23 -12.69
N LYS A 17 -7.55 -5.80 -13.33
CA LYS A 17 -6.37 -5.03 -13.74
C LYS A 17 -6.68 -3.93 -14.74
N PHE A 18 -7.54 -4.20 -15.72
CA PHE A 18 -8.01 -3.17 -16.65
C PHE A 18 -8.78 -2.06 -15.93
N LEU A 19 -9.69 -2.41 -15.02
CA LEU A 19 -10.44 -1.42 -14.22
C LEU A 19 -9.50 -0.56 -13.36
N HIS A 20 -8.52 -1.18 -12.71
CA HIS A 20 -7.55 -0.52 -11.85
C HIS A 20 -6.61 0.41 -12.63
N GLU A 21 -5.95 -0.12 -13.66
CA GLU A 21 -4.87 0.59 -14.33
C GLU A 21 -5.37 1.56 -15.41
N VAL A 22 -6.45 1.22 -16.11
CA VAL A 22 -6.96 1.98 -17.28
C VAL A 22 -8.15 2.85 -16.90
N GLU A 23 -9.21 2.25 -16.37
CA GLU A 23 -10.45 2.99 -16.04
C GLU A 23 -10.33 3.78 -14.72
N LYS A 24 -9.32 3.47 -13.90
CA LYS A 24 -9.14 4.02 -12.55
C LYS A 24 -10.36 3.76 -11.64
N ASP A 25 -11.09 2.68 -11.89
CA ASP A 25 -12.20 2.22 -11.07
C ASP A 25 -11.68 1.24 -10.00
N ALA A 26 -11.24 1.81 -8.88
CA ALA A 26 -10.74 1.05 -7.76
C ALA A 26 -11.79 0.11 -7.13
N VAL A 27 -13.05 0.54 -7.06
CA VAL A 27 -14.13 -0.24 -6.43
C VAL A 27 -14.46 -1.47 -7.29
N GLY A 28 -14.60 -1.27 -8.60
CA GLY A 28 -14.82 -2.37 -9.54
C GLY A 28 -13.63 -3.32 -9.59
N ALA A 29 -12.40 -2.81 -9.52
CA ALA A 29 -11.20 -3.62 -9.44
C ALA A 29 -11.15 -4.47 -8.17
N GLU A 30 -11.44 -3.88 -7.01
CA GLU A 30 -11.47 -4.60 -5.72
C GLU A 30 -12.50 -5.73 -5.72
N GLU A 31 -13.70 -5.51 -6.27
CA GLU A 31 -14.70 -6.58 -6.41
C GLU A 31 -14.17 -7.73 -7.29
N CYS A 32 -13.55 -7.40 -8.42
CA CYS A 32 -12.99 -8.37 -9.35
C CYS A 32 -11.87 -9.18 -8.70
N TYR A 33 -10.93 -8.53 -8.03
CA TYR A 33 -9.81 -9.19 -7.36
C TYR A 33 -10.30 -10.07 -6.20
N CYS A 34 -11.20 -9.58 -5.35
CA CYS A 34 -11.79 -10.39 -4.27
C CYS A 34 -12.41 -11.69 -4.81
N ARG A 35 -13.20 -11.59 -5.89
CA ARG A 35 -13.84 -12.75 -6.51
C ARG A 35 -12.82 -13.69 -7.18
N ALA A 36 -11.79 -13.15 -7.80
CA ALA A 36 -10.71 -13.94 -8.38
C ALA A 36 -9.94 -14.71 -7.29
N ILE A 37 -9.67 -14.08 -6.14
CA ILE A 37 -8.93 -14.70 -5.02
C ILE A 37 -9.72 -15.86 -4.46
N LEU A 38 -11.06 -15.73 -4.34
CA LEU A 38 -11.92 -16.84 -3.91
C LEU A 38 -11.84 -18.06 -4.84
N GLY A 39 -11.64 -17.84 -6.15
CA GLY A 39 -11.51 -18.93 -7.11
C GLY A 39 -10.08 -19.43 -7.33
N SER A 40 -9.06 -18.64 -6.98
CA SER A 40 -7.64 -19.01 -7.09
C SER A 40 -6.80 -18.35 -5.98
N PRO A 41 -6.87 -18.84 -4.74
CA PRO A 41 -6.24 -18.18 -3.59
C PRO A 41 -4.71 -18.23 -3.57
N GLY A 42 -4.10 -19.08 -4.40
CA GLY A 42 -2.64 -19.22 -4.52
C GLY A 42 -2.03 -18.52 -5.73
N ASP A 43 -2.78 -17.64 -6.41
CA ASP A 43 -2.24 -16.86 -7.53
C ASP A 43 -1.44 -15.66 -6.98
N GLY A 44 -0.11 -15.78 -7.00
CA GLY A 44 0.78 -14.75 -6.47
C GLY A 44 0.67 -13.41 -7.22
N GLU A 45 0.46 -13.42 -8.53
CA GLU A 45 0.27 -12.21 -9.32
C GLU A 45 -1.05 -11.51 -8.96
N LEU A 46 -2.13 -12.27 -8.74
CA LEU A 46 -3.40 -11.72 -8.29
C LEU A 46 -3.30 -11.11 -6.88
N LEU A 47 -2.62 -11.79 -5.96
CA LEU A 47 -2.41 -11.31 -4.60
C LEU A 47 -1.59 -10.01 -4.59
N SER A 48 -0.56 -9.90 -5.43
CA SER A 48 0.25 -8.68 -5.54
C SER A 48 -0.51 -7.51 -6.17
N LEU A 49 -1.36 -7.77 -7.18
CA LEU A 49 -2.26 -6.75 -7.74
C LEU A 49 -3.25 -6.22 -6.70
N TYR A 50 -3.81 -7.11 -5.87
CA TYR A 50 -4.74 -6.70 -4.83
C TYR A 50 -4.04 -5.92 -3.70
N ALA A 51 -2.85 -6.37 -3.28
CA ALA A 51 -2.02 -5.65 -2.31
C ALA A 51 -1.72 -4.22 -2.77
N LYS A 52 -1.31 -4.08 -4.04
CA LYS A 52 -1.05 -2.77 -4.67
C LYS A 52 -2.29 -1.88 -4.67
N LEU A 53 -3.47 -2.42 -5.00
CA LEU A 53 -4.72 -1.66 -4.97
C LEU A 53 -5.04 -1.13 -3.56
N ILE A 54 -4.86 -1.97 -2.53
CA ILE A 54 -5.07 -1.56 -1.13
C ILE A 54 -4.11 -0.42 -0.77
N TRP A 55 -2.84 -0.55 -1.11
CA TRP A 55 -1.85 0.48 -0.85
C TRP A 55 -2.21 1.81 -1.52
N GLU A 56 -2.50 1.79 -2.83
CA GLU A 56 -2.79 3.00 -3.59
C GLU A 56 -4.10 3.70 -3.16
N THR A 57 -5.09 2.95 -2.68
CA THR A 57 -6.43 3.48 -2.37
C THR A 57 -6.62 3.82 -0.90
N GLN A 58 -6.03 3.05 -0.01
CA GLN A 58 -6.29 3.11 1.44
C GLN A 58 -5.04 3.50 2.23
N ARG A 59 -3.83 3.38 1.66
CA ARG A 59 -2.55 3.51 2.38
C ARG A 59 -2.51 2.65 3.65
N ASP A 60 -3.19 1.51 3.61
CA ASP A 60 -3.21 0.52 4.69
C ASP A 60 -2.01 -0.41 4.52
N GLU A 61 -0.89 -0.01 5.12
CA GLU A 61 0.39 -0.70 4.99
C GLU A 61 0.32 -2.14 5.54
N GLU A 62 -0.26 -2.34 6.72
CA GLU A 62 -0.36 -3.66 7.36
C GLU A 62 -1.11 -4.64 6.45
N ARG A 63 -2.25 -4.21 5.91
CA ARG A 63 -3.07 -5.04 5.04
C ARG A 63 -2.39 -5.26 3.68
N ALA A 64 -1.81 -4.22 3.07
CA ALA A 64 -1.09 -4.36 1.81
C ALA A 64 0.10 -5.32 1.95
N LYS A 65 0.93 -5.14 2.98
CA LYS A 65 2.07 -6.01 3.29
C LYS A 65 1.65 -7.46 3.49
N SER A 66 0.55 -7.70 4.21
CA SER A 66 0.03 -9.06 4.42
C SER A 66 -0.29 -9.79 3.10
N TYR A 67 -0.87 -9.09 2.11
CA TYR A 67 -1.13 -9.68 0.80
C TYR A 67 0.14 -9.84 -0.04
N PHE A 68 1.10 -8.92 0.05
CA PHE A 68 2.39 -9.10 -0.60
C PHE A 68 3.19 -10.28 -0.02
N ASP A 69 3.21 -10.47 1.29
CA ASP A 69 3.86 -11.62 1.93
C ASP A 69 3.25 -12.95 1.46
N GLN A 70 1.93 -12.99 1.30
CA GLN A 70 1.23 -14.13 0.70
C GLN A 70 1.59 -14.32 -0.78
N ALA A 71 1.68 -13.24 -1.55
CA ALA A 71 2.06 -13.28 -2.96
C ALA A 71 3.46 -13.86 -3.16
N VAL A 72 4.45 -13.39 -2.38
CA VAL A 72 5.83 -13.88 -2.41
C VAL A 72 5.90 -15.34 -1.97
N SER A 73 5.12 -15.73 -0.96
CA SER A 73 5.05 -17.12 -0.52
C SER A 73 4.46 -18.04 -1.61
N ALA A 74 3.48 -17.56 -2.37
CA ALA A 74 2.84 -18.32 -3.44
C ALA A 74 3.68 -18.39 -4.73
N SER A 75 4.48 -17.37 -5.02
CA SER A 75 5.25 -17.24 -6.25
C SER A 75 6.62 -16.58 -6.00
N PRO A 76 7.53 -17.26 -5.28
CA PRO A 76 8.79 -16.65 -4.81
C PRO A 76 9.77 -16.30 -5.93
N ASP A 77 9.64 -16.92 -7.10
CA ASP A 77 10.51 -16.70 -8.26
C ASP A 77 9.87 -15.78 -9.33
N ASP A 78 8.66 -15.25 -9.07
CA ASP A 78 7.97 -14.38 -10.01
C ASP A 78 8.48 -12.94 -9.89
N CYS A 79 9.15 -12.45 -10.95
CA CYS A 79 9.74 -11.12 -10.96
C CYS A 79 8.72 -9.98 -10.88
N MET A 80 7.48 -10.19 -11.34
CA MET A 80 6.41 -9.19 -11.25
C MET A 80 5.91 -9.06 -9.82
N VAL A 81 5.78 -10.19 -9.11
CA VAL A 81 5.44 -10.21 -7.68
C VAL A 81 6.52 -9.53 -6.86
N LEU A 82 7.79 -9.95 -7.03
CA LEU A 82 8.92 -9.38 -6.30
C LEU A 82 9.09 -7.88 -6.57
N GLY A 83 8.95 -7.46 -7.83
CA GLY A 83 9.06 -6.06 -8.22
C GLY A 83 7.94 -5.19 -7.63
N SER A 84 6.71 -5.70 -7.60
CA SER A 84 5.57 -4.99 -7.00
C SER A 84 5.76 -4.83 -5.49
N PHE A 85 6.23 -5.88 -4.81
CA PHE A 85 6.50 -5.82 -3.38
C PHE A 85 7.64 -4.86 -3.04
N ALA A 86 8.73 -4.86 -3.83
CA ALA A 86 9.82 -3.92 -3.64
C ALA A 86 9.39 -2.45 -3.82
N SER A 87 8.51 -2.17 -4.81
CA SER A 87 7.94 -0.84 -5.02
C SER A 87 7.14 -0.39 -3.80
N PHE A 88 6.28 -1.27 -3.28
CA PHE A 88 5.50 -1.00 -2.08
C PHE A 88 6.39 -0.70 -0.87
N MET A 89 7.40 -1.52 -0.60
CA MET A 89 8.30 -1.32 0.54
C MET A 89 9.02 0.03 0.46
N TRP A 90 9.48 0.42 -0.74
CA TRP A 90 10.12 1.72 -0.95
C TRP A 90 9.16 2.88 -0.68
N GLU A 91 7.94 2.81 -1.22
CA GLU A 91 6.94 3.87 -1.05
C GLU A 91 6.45 3.98 0.41
N ALA A 92 6.31 2.86 1.12
CA ALA A 92 5.89 2.87 2.52
C ALA A 92 6.97 3.49 3.43
N GLU A 93 8.25 3.19 3.20
CA GLU A 93 9.36 3.81 3.93
C GLU A 93 9.40 5.34 3.71
N GLU A 94 9.19 5.81 2.48
CA GLU A 94 9.13 7.25 2.17
C GLU A 94 7.95 7.96 2.88
N ASP A 95 6.77 7.33 2.93
CA ASP A 95 5.59 7.88 3.61
C ASP A 95 5.84 8.03 5.14
N GLU A 96 6.52 7.07 5.77
CA GLU A 96 6.90 7.14 7.19
C GLU A 96 7.90 8.27 7.47
N ASP A 97 8.91 8.44 6.62
CA ASP A 97 9.92 9.49 6.75
C ASP A 97 9.32 10.90 6.65
N GLU A 98 8.34 11.10 5.76
CA GLU A 98 7.62 12.37 5.64
C GLU A 98 6.81 12.71 6.90
N ASP A 99 6.12 11.73 7.48
CA ASP A 99 5.31 11.94 8.67
C ASP A 99 6.18 12.22 9.92
N ASN A 100 7.30 11.51 10.07
CA ASN A 100 8.29 11.79 11.10
C ASN A 100 8.87 13.21 10.99
N ASN A 101 9.12 13.69 9.76
CA ASN A 101 9.67 15.03 9.54
C ASN A 101 8.63 16.14 9.81
N LYS A 102 7.33 15.88 9.62
CA LYS A 102 6.25 16.82 10.00
C LYS A 102 6.14 16.97 11.52
N GLU A 103 6.29 15.90 12.30
CA GLU A 103 6.23 15.97 13.77
C GLU A 103 7.38 16.77 14.39
N ILE A 104 8.60 16.66 13.84
CA ILE A 104 9.78 17.36 14.35
C ILE A 104 9.66 18.89 14.19
N ASN A 105 8.97 19.36 13.14
CA ASN A 105 8.83 20.79 12.83
C ASN A 105 7.82 21.54 13.72
N ILE A 106 7.10 20.86 14.63
CA ILE A 106 6.11 21.50 15.52
C ILE A 106 6.75 21.97 16.85
N TYR A 107 8.00 21.56 17.15
CA TYR A 107 8.67 21.83 18.43
C TYR A 107 9.61 23.06 18.47
N ASP A 108 9.84 23.80 17.39
CA ASP A 108 10.79 24.95 17.35
C ASP A 108 10.12 26.34 17.59
N GLY A 109 8.97 26.40 18.25
CA GLY A 109 8.12 27.60 18.27
C GLY A 109 7.91 28.34 19.58
N THR A 110 8.46 27.91 20.72
CA THR A 110 8.11 28.52 22.04
C THR A 110 9.22 29.39 22.62
N GLN A 111 9.15 30.67 22.27
CA GLN A 111 9.56 31.89 22.99
C GLN A 111 10.45 31.71 24.24
N VAL A 112 11.65 32.27 24.12
CA VAL A 112 12.61 32.53 25.20
C VAL A 112 12.01 33.54 26.19
N SER A 113 11.63 33.11 27.40
CA SER A 113 11.44 34.06 28.51
C SER A 113 12.73 34.14 29.32
N SER A 114 13.51 35.17 29.03
CA SER A 114 14.69 35.58 29.79
C SER A 114 14.31 35.91 31.24
N VAL A 115 14.82 35.14 32.21
CA VAL A 115 14.82 35.52 33.62
C VAL A 115 16.05 36.41 33.87
N PRO A 116 15.92 37.63 34.45
CA PRO A 116 17.08 38.49 34.67
C PRO A 116 17.96 37.95 35.80
N ALA A 117 19.27 37.94 35.59
CA ALA A 117 20.27 37.60 36.58
C ALA A 117 20.31 38.65 37.71
N LEU A 118 20.08 38.21 38.95
CA LEU A 118 20.34 39.03 40.14
C LEU A 118 21.82 38.91 40.52
N VAL A 119 22.58 39.98 40.32
CA VAL A 119 23.97 40.12 40.77
C VAL A 119 23.97 40.47 42.26
N PRO A 120 24.69 39.76 43.15
CA PRO A 120 24.87 40.21 44.52
C PRO A 120 25.97 41.28 44.58
N ALA A 121 25.64 42.43 45.15
CA ALA A 121 26.59 43.47 45.51
C ALA A 121 26.89 43.36 47.02
N PHE A 122 28.17 43.07 47.32
CA PHE A 122 28.89 43.17 48.59
C PHE A 122 28.41 42.38 49.80
#